data_AF-A0A3D3LD97-F1
#
_entry.id   AF-A0A3D3LD97-F1
#
_cell.length_a   1.000
_cell.length_b   1.000
_cell.length_c   1.000
_cell.angle_alpha   90.00
_cell.angle_beta   90.00
_cell.angle_gamma   90.00
#
_symmetry.space_group_name_H-M   'P 1'
#
loop_
_entity.id
_entity.type
_entity.pdbx_description
1 polymer ?
#
loop_
_entity_poly.entity_id
_entity_poly.type
_entity_poly.pdbx_seq_one_letter_code
_entity_poly.pdbx_strand_id
1 'polypeptide(L)'
;MRHPHPLRRRLRGKRHPSQPRHRPPAGPARPSFTLMNLEEITTQLCGLMLGTSALLIFWRFWRGPTDADRVLAIDLAAVVIAAAMIVNMVRSGEAVFLDAVLLMGGVLFFSTIAFARALEVRNQKRRIREASHDPRP
;
A
#
# COMPACT_ATOMS: atom_id res chain seq x y z
N MET A 1 -41.07 46.45 -64.75
CA MET A 1 -39.98 45.45 -64.79
C MET A 1 -39.40 45.36 -63.38
N ARG A 2 -39.34 44.28 -62.61
CA ARG A 2 -39.67 42.85 -62.75
C ARG A 2 -40.19 42.36 -61.39
N HIS A 3 -41.00 41.30 -61.45
CA HIS A 3 -41.72 40.58 -60.38
C HIS A 3 -40.95 40.23 -59.10
N PRO A 4 -41.66 40.07 -57.96
CA PRO A 4 -41.24 39.17 -56.89
C PRO A 4 -41.58 37.73 -57.29
N HIS A 5 -40.65 36.78 -57.15
CA HIS A 5 -40.93 35.35 -57.34
C HIS A 5 -40.59 34.55 -56.09
N PRO A 6 -41.59 33.87 -55.47
CA PRO A 6 -41.36 32.96 -54.36
C PRO A 6 -41.06 31.57 -54.92
N LEU A 7 -39.99 30.93 -54.45
CA LEU A 7 -39.74 29.52 -54.71
C LEU A 7 -39.90 28.69 -53.43
N ARG A 8 -41.05 28.03 -53.40
CA ARG A 8 -41.37 26.82 -52.69
C ARG A 8 -40.23 25.80 -52.80
N ARG A 9 -39.89 25.12 -51.70
CA ARG A 9 -39.96 23.64 -51.66
C ARG A 9 -39.90 23.11 -50.24
N ARG A 10 -41.07 22.63 -49.82
CA ARG A 10 -41.23 21.58 -48.83
C ARG A 10 -40.25 20.45 -49.12
N LEU A 11 -39.36 20.13 -48.20
CA LEU A 11 -38.97 18.74 -47.92
C LEU A 11 -38.90 18.55 -46.42
N ARG A 12 -40.10 18.26 -45.89
CA ARG A 12 -40.35 17.50 -44.68
C ARG A 12 -39.61 16.16 -44.80
N GLY A 13 -38.36 16.11 -44.35
CA GLY A 13 -37.61 14.88 -44.09
C GLY A 13 -38.07 14.24 -42.79
N LYS A 14 -39.32 13.76 -42.76
CA LYS A 14 -39.76 12.77 -41.76
C LYS A 14 -39.18 11.43 -42.20
N ARG A 15 -38.28 10.86 -41.39
CA ARG A 15 -37.82 9.45 -41.25
C ARG A 15 -36.33 9.51 -40.88
N HIS A 16 -35.89 9.12 -39.70
CA HIS A 16 -36.11 7.81 -39.09
C HIS A 16 -35.98 7.95 -37.56
N PRO A 17 -36.92 7.47 -36.75
CA PRO A 17 -36.64 7.28 -35.33
C PRO A 17 -35.52 6.25 -35.23
N SER A 18 -34.41 6.66 -34.63
CA SER A 18 -33.34 5.78 -34.16
C SER A 18 -33.97 4.66 -33.36
N GLN A 19 -33.93 3.46 -33.94
CA GLN A 19 -34.38 2.21 -33.35
C GLN A 19 -33.80 2.13 -31.93
N PRO A 20 -34.61 1.97 -30.86
CA PRO A 20 -34.07 1.79 -29.53
C PRO A 20 -33.23 0.50 -29.57
N ARG A 21 -31.91 0.65 -29.42
CA ARG A 21 -30.99 -0.49 -29.30
C ARG A 21 -31.49 -1.30 -28.11
N HIS A 22 -32.02 -2.49 -28.40
CA HIS A 22 -32.32 -3.51 -27.42
C HIS A 22 -30.99 -3.83 -26.71
N ARG A 23 -30.75 -3.22 -25.54
CA ARG A 23 -29.66 -3.66 -24.67
C ARG A 23 -30.01 -5.10 -24.26
N PRO A 24 -29.11 -6.08 -24.44
CA PRO A 24 -29.35 -7.39 -23.84
C PRO A 24 -29.55 -7.19 -22.33
N PRO A 25 -30.43 -7.98 -21.69
CA PRO A 25 -30.58 -7.91 -20.25
C PRO A 25 -29.23 -8.14 -19.59
N ALA A 26 -28.92 -7.32 -18.58
CA ALA A 26 -27.77 -7.52 -17.72
C ALA A 26 -27.79 -8.97 -17.25
N GLY A 27 -26.69 -9.72 -17.49
CA GLY A 27 -26.54 -11.06 -16.95
C GLY A 27 -26.76 -11.06 -15.44
N PRO A 28 -27.15 -12.20 -14.84
CA PRO A 28 -27.45 -12.26 -13.41
C PRO A 28 -26.32 -11.60 -12.64
N ALA A 29 -26.68 -10.61 -11.81
CA ALA A 29 -25.78 -9.99 -10.86
C ALA A 29 -25.08 -11.13 -10.13
N ARG A 30 -23.76 -11.26 -10.36
CA ARG A 30 -22.96 -12.25 -9.66
C ARG A 30 -23.27 -12.09 -8.17
N PRO A 31 -23.58 -13.15 -7.43
CA PRO A 31 -23.95 -13.01 -6.03
C PRO A 31 -22.76 -12.38 -5.26
N SER A 32 -22.83 -11.07 -5.03
CA SER A 32 -21.85 -10.28 -4.26
C SER A 32 -21.83 -10.66 -2.78
N PHE A 33 -22.70 -11.57 -2.35
CA PHE A 33 -22.92 -11.97 -0.97
C PHE A 33 -21.70 -12.67 -0.34
N THR A 34 -20.92 -13.41 -1.13
CA THR A 34 -19.75 -14.16 -0.63
C THR A 34 -18.49 -13.31 -0.56
N LEU A 35 -18.33 -12.34 -1.48
CA LEU A 35 -17.13 -11.49 -1.54
C LEU A 35 -17.10 -10.48 -0.38
N MET A 36 -18.24 -9.89 -0.02
CA MET A 36 -18.32 -8.90 1.08
C MET A 36 -17.91 -9.49 2.44
N ASN A 37 -18.21 -10.76 2.70
CA ASN A 37 -17.83 -11.39 3.98
C ASN A 37 -16.36 -11.82 4.00
N LEU A 38 -15.81 -12.32 2.88
CA LEU A 38 -14.44 -12.84 2.84
C LEU A 38 -13.40 -11.70 2.91
N GLU A 39 -13.66 -10.59 2.24
CA GLU A 39 -12.80 -9.39 2.29
C GLU A 39 -12.75 -8.79 3.70
N GLU A 40 -13.91 -8.64 4.34
CA GLU A 40 -14.01 -8.12 5.71
C GLU A 40 -13.32 -9.06 6.73
N ILE A 41 -13.54 -10.37 6.65
CA ILE A 41 -12.86 -11.34 7.53
C ILE A 41 -11.34 -11.29 7.34
N THR A 42 -10.88 -11.19 6.08
CA THR A 42 -9.44 -11.14 5.78
C THR A 42 -8.80 -9.88 6.33
N THR A 43 -9.40 -8.71 6.10
CA THR A 43 -8.86 -7.44 6.60
C THR A 43 -8.87 -7.36 8.12
N GLN A 44 -9.90 -7.89 8.79
CA GLN A 44 -9.94 -8.01 10.25
C GLN A 44 -8.85 -8.95 10.78
N LEU A 45 -8.67 -10.12 10.16
CA LEU A 45 -7.62 -11.06 10.55
C LEU A 45 -6.22 -10.44 10.38
N CYS A 46 -5.96 -9.78 9.25
CA CYS A 46 -4.72 -9.04 9.04
C CYS A 46 -4.51 -7.96 10.11
N GLY A 47 -5.55 -7.19 10.43
CA GLY A 47 -5.50 -6.17 11.49
C GLY A 47 -5.14 -6.76 12.86
N LEU A 48 -5.73 -7.91 13.22
CA LEU A 48 -5.39 -8.62 14.46
C LEU A 48 -3.94 -9.10 14.47
N MET A 49 -3.43 -9.66 13.37
CA MET A 49 -2.05 -10.11 13.26
C MET A 49 -1.05 -8.95 13.32
N LEU A 50 -1.38 -7.80 12.70
CA LEU A 50 -0.55 -6.60 12.79
C LEU A 50 -0.57 -6.00 14.20
N GLY A 51 -1.74 -6.00 14.86
CA GLY A 51 -1.87 -5.55 16.25
C GLY A 51 -1.05 -6.40 17.23
N THR A 52 -1.10 -7.73 17.11
CA THR A 52 -0.27 -8.63 17.93
C THR A 52 1.21 -8.47 17.62
N SER A 53 1.58 -8.32 16.34
CA SER A 53 2.95 -8.02 15.93
C SER A 53 3.46 -6.72 16.57
N ALA A 54 2.64 -5.65 16.54
CA ALA A 54 2.98 -4.38 17.17
C ALA A 54 3.24 -4.54 18.68
N LEU A 55 2.37 -5.28 19.40
CA LEU A 55 2.55 -5.54 20.83
C LEU A 55 3.86 -6.30 21.13
N LEU A 56 4.19 -7.31 20.32
CA LEU A 56 5.44 -8.06 20.46
C LEU A 56 6.67 -7.18 20.19
N ILE A 57 6.58 -6.29 19.19
CA ILE A 57 7.64 -5.33 18.87
C ILE A 57 7.83 -4.33 20.01
N PHE A 58 6.75 -3.78 20.57
CA PHE A 58 6.81 -2.89 21.73
C PHE A 58 7.44 -3.60 22.93
N TRP A 59 7.08 -4.86 23.18
CA TRP A 59 7.70 -5.66 24.23
C TRP A 59 9.21 -5.86 23.98
N ARG A 60 9.61 -6.15 22.74
CA ARG A 60 11.02 -6.26 22.33
C ARG A 60 11.78 -4.94 22.48
N PHE A 61 11.15 -3.82 22.13
CA PHE A 61 11.74 -2.48 22.27
C PHE A 61 12.10 -2.18 23.73
N TRP A 62 11.20 -2.51 24.68
CA TRP A 62 11.43 -2.22 26.09
C TRP A 62 12.38 -3.20 26.77
N ARG A 63 12.26 -4.49 26.45
CA ARG A 63 13.01 -5.57 27.13
C ARG A 63 14.28 -5.99 26.40
N GLY A 64 14.55 -5.42 25.23
CA GLY A 64 15.69 -5.76 24.38
C GLY A 64 17.03 -5.66 25.13
N PRO A 65 17.83 -6.75 25.19
CA PRO A 65 19.07 -6.81 25.96
C PRO A 65 20.21 -6.02 25.31
N THR A 66 20.19 -5.87 23.98
CA THR A 66 21.22 -5.13 23.24
C THR A 66 20.66 -3.86 22.60
N ASP A 67 21.51 -2.84 22.40
CA ASP A 67 21.14 -1.64 21.64
C ASP A 67 20.67 -2.00 20.22
N ALA A 68 21.30 -3.03 19.63
CA ALA A 68 20.95 -3.54 18.32
C ALA A 68 19.50 -4.07 18.26
N ASP A 69 19.04 -4.77 19.31
CA ASP A 69 17.67 -5.28 19.38
C ASP A 69 16.63 -4.17 19.40
N ARG A 70 16.94 -3.05 20.09
CA ARG A 70 16.04 -1.90 20.19
C ARG A 70 15.93 -1.15 18.87
N VAL A 71 17.05 -0.94 18.17
CA VAL A 71 17.04 -0.34 16.83
C VAL A 71 16.26 -1.20 15.85
N LEU A 72 16.47 -2.52 15.88
CA LEU A 72 15.70 -3.45 15.05
C LEU A 72 14.20 -3.43 15.39
N ALA A 73 13.84 -3.29 16.66
CA ALA A 73 12.43 -3.18 17.05
C ALA A 73 11.77 -1.92 16.46
N ILE A 74 12.46 -0.78 16.43
CA ILE A 74 11.95 0.45 15.79
C ILE A 74 11.78 0.24 14.28
N ASP A 75 12.74 -0.40 13.63
CA ASP A 75 12.68 -0.71 12.19
C ASP A 75 11.48 -1.62 11.85
N LEU A 76 11.27 -2.68 12.64
CA LEU A 76 10.11 -3.56 12.51
C LEU A 76 8.79 -2.85 12.81
N ALA A 77 8.75 -1.91 13.76
CA ALA A 77 7.56 -1.11 14.02
C ALA A 77 7.15 -0.29 12.79
N ALA A 78 8.12 0.30 12.10
CA ALA A 78 7.90 1.04 10.87
C ALA A 78 7.37 0.14 9.72
N VAL A 79 7.84 -1.11 9.62
CA VAL A 79 7.28 -2.11 8.68
C VAL A 79 5.80 -2.42 9.02
N VAL A 80 5.47 -2.62 10.30
CA VAL A 80 4.08 -2.89 10.73
C VAL A 80 3.17 -1.70 10.44
N ILE A 81 3.65 -0.47 10.63
CA ILE A 81 2.91 0.75 10.28
C ILE A 81 2.62 0.79 8.77
N ALA A 82 3.63 0.53 7.93
CA ALA A 82 3.44 0.49 6.47
C ALA A 82 2.44 -0.61 6.06
N ALA A 83 2.50 -1.80 6.68
CA ALA A 83 1.54 -2.87 6.44
C ALA A 83 0.11 -2.48 6.87
N ALA A 84 -0.05 -1.78 7.99
CA ALA A 84 -1.35 -1.28 8.44
C ALA A 84 -1.95 -0.25 7.46
N MET A 85 -1.12 0.61 6.87
CA MET A 85 -1.54 1.53 5.80
C MET A 85 -2.08 0.77 4.57
N ILE A 86 -1.40 -0.30 4.14
CA ILE A 86 -1.84 -1.14 3.02
C ILE A 86 -3.18 -1.82 3.34
N VAL A 87 -3.33 -2.40 4.53
CA VAL A 87 -4.61 -3.01 4.95
C VAL A 87 -5.74 -1.97 4.94
N ASN A 88 -5.46 -0.74 5.36
CA ASN A 88 -6.44 0.33 5.33
C ASN A 88 -6.80 0.76 3.89
N MET A 89 -5.85 0.78 2.95
CA MET A 89 -6.14 1.03 1.54
C MET A 89 -7.05 -0.05 0.94
N VAL A 90 -6.79 -1.33 1.26
CA VAL A 90 -7.66 -2.44 0.82
C VAL A 90 -9.07 -2.25 1.38
N ARG A 91 -9.20 -1.97 2.69
CA ARG A 91 -10.50 -1.80 3.34
C ARG A 91 -11.28 -0.57 2.85
N SER A 92 -10.60 0.53 2.56
CA SER A 92 -11.25 1.77 2.10
C SER A 92 -11.51 1.81 0.60
N GLY A 93 -10.83 0.95 -0.17
CA GLY A 93 -10.84 1.00 -1.64
C GLY A 93 -10.06 2.19 -2.23
N GLU A 94 -9.43 3.00 -1.38
CA GLU A 94 -8.76 4.25 -1.77
C GLU A 94 -7.25 4.14 -1.58
N ALA A 95 -6.49 4.59 -2.58
CA ALA A 95 -5.04 4.45 -2.60
C ALA A 95 -4.27 5.59 -1.90
N VAL A 96 -4.88 6.26 -0.91
CA VAL A 96 -4.36 7.50 -0.30
C VAL A 96 -2.97 7.34 0.33
N PHE A 97 -2.63 6.14 0.82
CA PHE A 97 -1.35 5.88 1.46
C PHE A 97 -0.29 5.27 0.54
N LEU A 98 -0.58 5.06 -0.75
CA LEU A 98 0.32 4.34 -1.65
C LEU A 98 1.68 5.02 -1.79
N ASP A 99 1.69 6.34 -1.97
CA ASP A 99 2.92 7.13 -2.09
C ASP A 99 3.73 7.07 -0.79
N ALA A 100 3.06 7.18 0.35
CA ALA A 100 3.70 7.10 1.66
C ALA A 100 4.35 5.72 1.88
N VAL A 101 3.65 4.64 1.55
CA VAL A 101 4.15 3.26 1.67
C VAL A 101 5.34 3.02 0.74
N LEU A 102 5.29 3.53 -0.50
CA LEU A 102 6.38 3.41 -1.45
C LEU A 102 7.65 4.12 -0.95
N LEU A 103 7.51 5.35 -0.44
CA LEU A 103 8.61 6.09 0.17
C LEU A 103 9.13 5.38 1.43
N MET A 104 8.22 4.88 2.27
CA MET A 104 8.56 4.15 3.48
C MET A 104 9.35 2.87 3.16
N GLY A 105 8.96 2.13 2.12
CA GLY A 105 9.69 0.95 1.67
C GLY A 105 11.14 1.25 1.30
N GLY A 106 11.38 2.37 0.61
CA GLY A 106 12.74 2.84 0.33
C GLY A 106 13.51 3.18 1.60
N VAL A 107 12.90 3.94 2.52
CA VAL A 107 13.53 4.32 3.80
C VAL A 107 13.85 3.09 4.66
N LEU A 108 12.93 2.13 4.75
CA LEU A 108 13.08 0.89 5.50
C LEU A 108 14.23 0.02 4.95
N PHE A 109 14.32 -0.08 3.62
CA PHE A 109 15.42 -0.78 2.97
C PHE A 109 16.78 -0.15 3.32
N PHE A 110 16.89 1.18 3.19
CA PHE A 110 18.12 1.89 3.55
C PHE A 110 18.43 1.82 5.06
N SER A 111 17.41 1.87 5.92
CA SER A 111 17.54 1.69 7.38
C SER A 111 18.23 0.37 7.72
N THR A 112 17.78 -0.74 7.11
CA THR A 112 18.35 -2.06 7.35
C THR A 112 19.80 -2.16 6.87
N ILE A 113 20.12 -1.61 5.70
CA ILE A 113 21.50 -1.58 5.17
C ILE A 113 22.42 -0.75 6.07
N ALA A 114 21.98 0.45 6.45
CA ALA A 114 22.74 1.33 7.33
C ALA A 114 22.99 0.65 8.69
N PHE A 115 21.98 -0.03 9.23
CA PHE A 115 22.11 -0.79 10.46
C PHE A 115 23.11 -1.94 10.35
N ALA A 116 23.06 -2.74 9.28
CA ALA A 116 24.01 -3.82 9.04
C ALA A 116 25.46 -3.30 8.96
N ARG A 117 25.68 -2.21 8.23
CA ARG A 117 27.00 -1.56 8.13
C ARG A 117 27.45 -0.99 9.47
N ALA A 118 26.56 -0.38 10.25
CA ALA A 118 26.89 0.12 11.57
C ALA A 118 27.36 -0.99 12.52
N LEU A 119 26.71 -2.17 12.48
CA LEU A 119 27.13 -3.34 13.26
C LEU A 119 28.50 -3.87 12.83
N GLU A 120 28.75 -3.99 11.52
CA GLU A 120 30.03 -4.42 10.97
C GLU A 120 31.18 -3.52 11.43
N VAL A 121 31.01 -2.19 11.30
CA VAL A 121 32.03 -1.21 11.71
C VAL A 121 32.31 -1.27 13.21
N ARG A 122 31.27 -1.45 14.05
CA ARG A 122 31.43 -1.61 15.50
C ARG A 122 32.25 -2.86 15.84
N ASN A 123 31.94 -3.99 15.18
CA ASN A 123 32.65 -5.25 15.38
C ASN A 123 34.11 -5.15 14.95
N GLN A 124 34.41 -4.53 13.81
CA GLN A 124 35.78 -4.33 13.34
C GLN A 124 36.60 -3.46 14.30
N LYS A 125 36.03 -2.35 14.78
CA LYS A 125 36.67 -1.49 15.79
C LYS A 125 36.97 -2.25 17.09
N ARG A 126 36.06 -3.11 17.54
CA ARG A 126 36.25 -3.96 18.73
C ARG A 126 37.43 -4.92 18.54
N ARG A 127 37.52 -5.60 17.39
CA ARG A 127 38.63 -6.52 17.06
C ARG A 127 39.99 -5.83 17.02
N ILE A 128 40.06 -4.63 16.44
CA ILE A 128 41.32 -3.85 16.38
C ILE A 128 41.77 -3.45 17.79
N ARG A 129 40.84 -2.99 18.65
CA ARG A 129 41.14 -2.64 20.04
C ARG A 129 41.68 -3.83 20.83
N GLU A 130 41.06 -4.99 20.68
CA GLU A 130 41.51 -6.24 21.31
C GLU A 130 42.93 -6.61 20.85
N ALA A 131 43.20 -6.55 19.54
CA ALA A 131 44.53 -6.84 18.99
C ALA A 131 45.62 -5.85 19.44
N SER A 132 45.27 -4.60 19.75
CA SER A 132 46.20 -3.60 20.28
C SER A 132 46.44 -3.68 21.79
N HIS A 133 45.55 -4.35 22.54
CA HIS A 133 45.63 -4.45 24.00
C HIS A 133 46.29 -5.75 24.49
N ASP A 134 46.46 -6.74 23.61
CA ASP A 134 47.23 -7.96 23.86
C ASP A 134 48.66 -7.79 23.32
N PRO A 135 49.63 -7.31 24.12
CA PRO A 135 51.03 -7.41 23.76
C PRO A 135 51.41 -8.88 23.95
N ARG A 136 51.22 -9.69 22.92
CA ARG A 136 51.81 -11.03 22.92
C ARG A 136 53.32 -10.89 23.16
N PRO A 137 53.91 -11.75 24.01
CA PRO A 137 55.35 -11.70 24.31
C PRO A 137 56.22 -11.96 23.08
#